data_AF-A0A367LY57-F1
#
_entry.id   AF-A0A367LY57-F1
#
_cell.length_a   1.000
_cell.length_b   1.000
_cell.length_c   1.000
_cell.angle_alpha   90.00
_cell.angle_beta   90.00
_cell.angle_gamma   90.00
#
_symmetry.space_group_name_H-M   'P 1'
#
loop_
_entity.id
_entity.type
_entity.pdbx_description
1 polymer ?
#
loop_
_entity_poly.entity_id
_entity_poly.type
_entity_poly.pdbx_seq_one_letter_code
_entity_poly.pdbx_strand_id
1 'polypeptide(L)' 'YRRQRQMCIRDRTYDAVQVLGGMGYMRESLVERLYRDNRILSIGGGSREIMNEIIGKQMGL' A
#
# COMPACT_ATOMS: atom_id res chain seq x y z
N TYR A 1 -9.20 -10.94 -0.02
CA TYR A 1 -7.77 -11.27 0.21
C TYR A 1 -6.77 -10.27 -0.40
N ARG A 2 -6.80 -9.94 -1.71
CA ARG A 2 -5.79 -9.05 -2.34
C ARG A 2 -5.74 -7.63 -1.74
N ARG A 3 -6.90 -7.03 -1.44
CA ARG A 3 -7.01 -5.73 -0.73
C ARG A 3 -6.27 -5.72 0.60
N GLN A 4 -6.45 -6.77 1.40
CA GLN A 4 -5.87 -6.86 2.73
C GLN A 4 -4.36 -7.02 2.69
N ARG A 5 -3.83 -7.70 1.65
CA ARG A 5 -2.39 -7.72 1.37
C ARG A 5 -1.83 -6.33 1.06
N GLN A 6 -2.49 -5.55 0.20
CA GLN A 6 -2.00 -4.21 -0.14
C GLN A 6 -2.01 -3.26 1.07
N MET A 7 -3.05 -3.34 1.91
CA MET A 7 -3.10 -2.57 3.16
C MET A 7 -1.97 -2.99 4.11
N CYS A 8 -1.79 -4.29 4.32
CA CYS A 8 -0.69 -4.82 5.13
C CYS A 8 0.69 -4.38 4.61
N ILE A 9 0.94 -4.47 3.30
CA ILE A 9 2.23 -4.03 2.71
C ILE A 9 2.48 -2.56 3.00
N ARG A 10 1.48 -1.70 2.79
CA ARG A 10 1.59 -0.27 3.07
C ARG A 10 1.94 -0.02 4.54
N ASP A 11 1.17 -0.62 5.45
CA ASP A 11 1.32 -0.39 6.88
C ASP A 11 2.71 -0.88 7.36
N ARG A 12 3.16 -2.06 6.91
CA ARG A 12 4.49 -2.60 7.23
C ARG A 12 5.65 -1.75 6.69
N THR A 13 5.53 -1.22 5.49
CA THR A 13 6.57 -0.33 4.95
C THR A 13 6.61 1.02 5.67
N TYR A 14 5.46 1.52 6.13
CA TYR A 14 5.40 2.75 6.92
C TYR A 14 6.06 2.57 8.29
N ASP A 15 5.72 1.48 8.99
CA ASP A 15 6.33 1.13 10.27
C ASP A 15 7.85 0.94 10.12
N ALA A 16 8.29 0.31 9.04
CA ALA A 16 9.72 0.12 8.77
C ALA A 16 10.46 1.45 8.59
N VAL A 17 9.90 2.42 7.85
CA VAL A 17 10.48 3.77 7.73
C VAL A 17 10.57 4.43 9.10
N GLN A 18 9.51 4.32 9.91
CA GLN A 18 9.45 4.95 11.24
C GLN A 18 10.50 4.38 12.20
N VAL A 19 10.74 3.06 12.18
CA VAL A 19 11.78 2.40 12.99
C VAL A 19 13.19 2.84 12.58
N LEU A 20 13.43 3.02 11.27
CA LEU A 20 14.72 3.47 10.75
C LEU A 20 14.95 4.99 10.90
N GLY A 21 13.93 5.76 11.29
CA GLY A 21 14.00 7.20 11.47
C GLY A 21 14.47 7.92 10.20
N GLY A 22 15.36 8.91 10.35
CA GLY A 22 15.88 9.69 9.22
C GLY A 22 16.53 8.83 8.13
N MET A 23 17.22 7.74 8.50
CA MET A 23 17.82 6.82 7.54
C MET A 23 16.77 6.09 6.69
N GLY A 24 15.58 5.82 7.23
CA GLY A 24 14.47 5.21 6.51
C GLY A 24 13.92 6.08 5.37
N TYR A 25 14.21 7.38 5.39
CA TYR A 25 13.80 8.36 4.38
C TYR A 25 14.92 8.69 3.37
N MET A 26 16.13 8.18 3.56
CA MET A 26 17.25 8.39 2.65
C MET A 26 17.16 7.46 1.45
N ARG A 27 17.48 7.97 0.25
CA ARG A 27 17.41 7.22 -1.02
C ARG A 27 18.28 5.97 -1.08
N GLU A 28 19.31 5.89 -0.24
CA GLU A 28 20.21 4.73 -0.13
C GLU A 28 19.57 3.58 0.66
N SER A 29 18.51 3.85 1.42
CA SER A 29 17.77 2.83 2.17
C SER A 29 16.79 2.08 1.28
N LEU A 30 16.86 0.76 1.29
CA LEU A 30 15.90 -0.11 0.59
C LEU A 30 14.46 0.16 1.01
N VAL A 31 14.25 0.54 2.28
CA VAL A 31 12.93 0.77 2.85
C VAL A 31 12.26 2.00 2.24
N GLU A 32 13.03 3.04 1.89
CA GLU A 32 12.54 4.22 1.18
C GLU A 32 11.94 3.84 -0.18
N ARG A 33 12.64 2.98 -0.93
CA ARG A 33 12.18 2.51 -2.24
C ARG A 33 10.90 1.69 -2.10
N LEU A 34 10.87 0.74 -1.16
CA LEU A 34 9.69 -0.09 -0.91
C LEU A 34 8.48 0.75 -0.45
N TYR A 35 8.72 1.80 0.34
CA TYR A 35 7.70 2.74 0.75
C TYR A 35 7.10 3.52 -0.44
N ARG A 36 7.91 3.91 -1.43
CA ARG A 36 7.39 4.53 -2.66
C ARG A 36 6.66 3.53 -3.55
N ASP A 37 7.24 2.36 -3.76
CA ASP A 37 6.69 1.34 -4.65
C ASP A 37 5.34 0.82 -4.16
N ASN A 38 5.07 0.83 -2.85
CA ASN A 38 3.77 0.41 -2.32
C ASN A 38 2.59 1.26 -2.83
N ARG A 39 2.84 2.51 -3.24
CA ARG A 39 1.78 3.49 -3.54
C ARG A 39 1.06 3.14 -4.84
N ILE A 40 1.75 2.51 -5.79
CA ILE A 40 1.13 2.08 -7.05
C ILE A 40 0.13 0.95 -6.84
N LEU A 41 0.30 0.15 -5.78
CA LEU A 41 -0.54 -1.02 -5.52
C LEU A 41 -2.00 -0.65 -5.30
N SER A 42 -2.30 0.56 -4.80
CA SER A 42 -3.69 1.02 -4.64
C SER A 42 -4.39 1.43 -5.94
N ILE A 43 -3.67 1.47 -7.06
CA ILE A 43 -4.18 1.89 -8.37
C ILE A 43 -4.07 0.73 -9.38
N GLY A 44 -2.95 0.01 -9.36
CA GLY A 44 -2.65 -1.07 -10.28
C GLY A 44 -3.68 -2.20 -10.25
N GLY A 45 -4.31 -2.47 -11.40
CA GLY A 45 -5.32 -3.52 -11.54
C GLY A 45 -6.71 -3.15 -11.01
N GLY A 46 -6.97 -1.85 -10.80
CA GLY A 46 -8.24 -1.31 -10.30
C GLY A 46 -8.00 -0.48 -9.05
N SER A 47 -8.44 0.78 -9.07
CA SER A 47 -8.30 1.65 -7.91
C SER A 47 -9.10 1.11 -6.72
N ARG A 48 -8.76 1.56 -5.51
CA ARG A 48 -9.48 1.17 -4.28
C ARG A 48 -10.97 1.47 -4.37
N GLU A 49 -11.33 2.59 -4.96
CA GLU A 49 -12.70 3.07 -5.14
C GLU A 49 -13.46 2.14 -6.09
N ILE A 50 -12.87 1.83 -7.25
CA ILE A 50 -13.47 0.92 -8.24
C ILE A 50 -13.64 -0.49 -7.65
N MET A 51 -12.64 -0.98 -6.92
CA MET A 51 -12.75 -2.28 -6.24
C MET A 51 -13.84 -2.28 -5.16
N ASN A 52 -14.03 -1.18 -4.44
CA ASN A 52 -15.12 -1.05 -3.48
C ASN A 52 -16.48 -1.01 -4.16
N GLU A 53 -16.60 -0.29 -5.28
CA GLU A 53 -17.83 -0.23 -6.07
C GLU A 53 -18.22 -1.61 -6.61
N ILE A 54 -17.25 -2.37 -7.15
CA ILE A 54 -17.50 -3.74 -7.62
C ILE A 54 -17.96 -4.65 -6.47
N ILE A 55 -17.32 -4.55 -5.30
CA ILE A 55 -17.72 -5.33 -4.12
C ILE A 55 -19.13 -4.91 -3.64
N GLY A 56 -19.45 -3.62 -3.63
CA GLY A 56 -20.79 -3.12 -3.30
C GLY A 56 -21.87 -3.71 -4.21
N LYS A 57 -21.63 -3.64 -5.53
CA LYS A 57 -22.50 -4.26 -6.54
C LYS A 57 -22.66 -5.77 -6.34
N GLN A 58 -21.58 -6.48 -5.98
CA GLN A 58 -21.63 -7.92 -5.68
C GLN A 58 -22.40 -8.24 -4.40
N MET A 59 -22.44 -7.30 -3.44
CA MET A 59 -23.18 -7.42 -2.19
C MET A 59 -24.66 -7.00 -2.34
N GLY A 60 -25.08 -6.54 -3.51
CA GLY A 60 -26.45 -6.05 -3.75
C GLY A 60 -26.74 -4.68 -3.15
N LEU A 61 -25.69 -3.90 -2.87
CA LEU A 61 -25.74 -2.49 -2.46
C LEU A 61 -25.54 -1.58 -3.68
#